data_AF-A0A178IND7-F1
#
_entry.id   AF-A0A178IND7-F1
#
_cell.length_a   1.000
_cell.length_b   1.000
_cell.length_c   1.000
_cell.angle_alpha   90.00
_cell.angle_beta   90.00
_cell.angle_gamma   90.00
#
_symmetry.space_group_name_H-M   'P 1'
#
loop_
_entity.id
_entity.type
_entity.pdbx_description
1 polymer ?
#
loop_
_entity_poly.entity_id
_entity_poly.type
_entity_poly.pdbx_seq_one_letter_code
_entity_poly.pdbx_strand_id
1 'polypeptide(L)'
;MKQNHCLLRATSAALLSLLILAPALRADDAAKPVTVSQLLSAIDTHVGKEVTVEGMAVWVCPHMGCKAQLTDADGASKQKLLVSQGAKMDKFTTELQGDTLRVTGIFRERRVTAADLDAQEAAIKNPPPAAHDHAHGGADCANCPDKKAAAADPEKAAKARENQLAQIAKQREMLAKSSKGYLSFVSIEGEKWARAE
;
A
#
# COMPACT_ATOMS: atom_id res chain seq x y z
N MET A 1 54.39 31.81 62.35
CA MET A 1 52.96 31.50 62.55
C MET A 1 52.61 30.43 61.52
N LYS A 2 52.80 29.11 61.71
CA LYS A 2 52.19 28.11 62.61
C LYS A 2 50.66 28.12 62.62
N GLN A 3 50.09 26.98 62.21
CA GLN A 3 48.85 26.25 62.57
C GLN A 3 48.37 25.53 61.28
N ASN A 4 48.67 24.25 60.99
CA ASN A 4 48.31 22.96 61.60
C ASN A 4 47.00 22.33 61.08
N HIS A 5 47.17 21.16 60.43
CA HIS A 5 46.37 19.91 60.48
C HIS A 5 44.85 19.94 60.20
N CYS A 6 44.37 19.07 59.30
CA CYS A 6 43.81 17.76 59.68
C CYS A 6 43.43 16.89 58.45
N LEU A 7 43.62 15.58 58.62
CA LEU A 7 43.32 14.50 57.68
C LEU A 7 41.82 14.36 57.40
N LEU A 8 41.45 13.93 56.17
CA LEU A 8 40.58 12.75 56.05
C LEU A 8 40.69 12.05 54.69
N ARG A 9 40.82 10.73 54.78
CA ARG A 9 40.87 9.72 53.73
C ARG A 9 39.54 9.65 52.96
N ALA A 10 39.60 9.36 51.67
CA ALA A 10 38.67 8.42 51.04
C ALA A 10 39.25 7.94 49.69
N THR A 11 39.76 6.71 49.72
CA THR A 11 39.90 5.84 48.56
C THR A 11 38.53 5.61 47.91
N SER A 12 38.48 5.51 46.58
CA SER A 12 37.92 4.34 45.88
C SER A 12 37.24 4.65 44.56
N ALA A 13 37.42 3.67 43.67
CA ALA A 13 36.50 3.23 42.64
C ALA A 13 36.45 4.05 41.34
N ALA A 14 37.28 3.58 40.40
CA ALA A 14 36.99 3.62 38.98
C ALA A 14 35.53 3.20 38.71
N LEU A 15 34.74 4.09 38.11
CA LEU A 15 33.46 3.76 37.49
C LEU A 15 33.68 3.73 35.97
N LEU A 16 33.96 2.51 35.50
CA LEU A 16 33.93 2.12 34.11
C LEU A 16 32.46 2.18 33.65
N SER A 17 32.05 3.32 33.07
CA SER A 17 30.73 3.45 32.43
C SER A 17 30.69 2.60 31.15
N LEU A 18 30.34 1.33 31.32
CA LEU A 18 29.96 0.43 30.25
C LEU A 18 28.58 0.85 29.73
N LEU A 19 28.56 1.63 28.64
CA LEU A 19 27.35 1.92 27.87
C LEU A 19 26.90 0.61 27.20
N ILE A 20 25.98 -0.11 27.85
CA ILE A 20 25.28 -1.23 27.24
C ILE A 20 24.26 -0.63 26.26
N LEU A 21 24.63 -0.59 24.98
CA LEU A 21 23.69 -0.39 23.89
C LEU A 21 22.84 -1.66 23.79
N ALA A 22 21.75 -1.72 24.57
CA ALA A 22 20.72 -2.72 24.38
C ALA A 22 20.03 -2.44 23.02
N PRO A 23 20.05 -3.36 22.04
CA PRO A 23 19.11 -3.27 20.95
C PRO A 23 17.72 -3.46 21.57
N ALA A 24 16.80 -2.54 21.28
CA ALA A 24 15.41 -2.71 21.60
C ALA A 24 14.91 -3.98 20.92
N LEU A 25 14.78 -5.08 21.69
CA LEU A 25 13.93 -6.19 21.30
C LEU A 25 12.50 -5.62 21.25
N ARG A 26 12.05 -5.24 20.06
CA ARG A 26 10.62 -5.21 19.76
C ARG A 26 10.18 -6.67 19.86
N ALA A 27 9.51 -7.01 20.95
CA ALA A 27 8.67 -8.19 20.97
C ALA A 27 7.62 -7.97 19.86
N ASP A 28 7.64 -8.83 18.84
CA ASP A 28 6.49 -9.04 17.96
C ASP A 28 5.36 -9.59 18.85
N ASP A 29 4.61 -8.70 19.51
CA ASP A 29 3.26 -9.00 19.97
C ASP A 29 2.43 -9.21 18.71
N ALA A 30 2.55 -10.42 18.13
CA ALA A 30 1.77 -10.82 16.97
C ALA A 30 0.31 -10.90 17.41
N ALA A 31 -0.40 -9.77 17.31
CA ALA A 31 -1.84 -9.72 17.45
C ALA A 31 -2.45 -10.84 16.60
N LYS A 32 -3.38 -11.61 17.20
CA LYS A 32 -4.01 -12.75 16.55
C LYS A 32 -4.52 -12.31 15.17
N PRO A 33 -4.18 -13.02 14.08
CA PRO A 33 -4.60 -12.63 12.75
C PRO A 33 -6.13 -12.59 12.67
N VAL A 34 -6.63 -11.58 11.97
CA VAL A 34 -8.05 -11.45 11.63
C VAL A 34 -8.30 -12.03 10.23
N THR A 35 -9.51 -12.53 9.99
CA THR A 35 -9.88 -12.99 8.64
C THR A 35 -10.18 -11.81 7.72
N VAL A 36 -10.24 -12.07 6.41
CA VAL A 36 -10.61 -11.06 5.42
C VAL A 36 -12.03 -10.53 5.69
N SER A 37 -13.01 -11.40 5.91
CA SER A 37 -14.39 -10.97 6.19
C SER A 37 -14.51 -10.18 7.49
N GLN A 38 -13.78 -10.57 8.55
CA GLN A 38 -13.75 -9.83 9.81
C GLN A 38 -13.24 -8.40 9.60
N LEU A 39 -12.11 -8.25 8.90
CA LEU A 39 -11.55 -6.94 8.60
C LEU A 39 -12.52 -6.08 7.76
N LEU A 40 -13.15 -6.67 6.75
CA LEU A 40 -14.11 -5.97 5.87
C LEU A 40 -15.44 -5.62 6.56
N SER A 41 -15.81 -6.33 7.63
CA SER A 41 -17.00 -5.99 8.42
C SER A 41 -16.80 -4.76 9.32
N ALA A 42 -15.55 -4.40 9.62
CA ALA A 42 -15.19 -3.37 10.58
C ALA A 42 -14.19 -2.35 10.00
N ILE A 43 -14.38 -1.95 8.73
CA ILE A 43 -13.44 -1.09 7.98
C ILE A 43 -13.04 0.14 8.79
N ASP A 44 -14.00 0.96 9.23
CA ASP A 44 -13.75 2.23 9.92
C ASP A 44 -12.92 2.07 11.21
N THR A 45 -12.97 0.89 11.85
CA THR A 45 -12.20 0.58 13.06
C THR A 45 -10.73 0.30 12.77
N HIS A 46 -10.41 -0.17 11.56
CA HIS A 46 -9.07 -0.63 11.17
C HIS A 46 -8.33 0.34 10.25
N VAL A 47 -9.00 1.30 9.60
CA VAL A 47 -8.32 2.23 8.68
C VAL A 47 -7.19 2.98 9.40
N GLY A 48 -6.02 2.99 8.77
CA GLY A 48 -4.82 3.65 9.27
C GLY A 48 -4.04 2.86 10.31
N LYS A 49 -4.54 1.69 10.74
CA LYS A 49 -3.87 0.83 11.71
C LYS A 49 -3.09 -0.28 11.01
N GLU A 50 -2.04 -0.74 11.70
CA GLU A 50 -1.39 -2.00 11.37
C GLU A 50 -2.35 -3.15 11.70
N VAL A 51 -2.49 -4.08 10.75
CA VAL A 51 -3.30 -5.27 10.89
C VAL A 51 -2.52 -6.48 10.40
N THR A 52 -2.77 -7.63 11.01
CA THR A 52 -2.33 -8.92 10.50
C THR A 52 -3.54 -9.69 10.02
N VAL A 53 -3.59 -9.99 8.72
CA VAL A 53 -4.68 -10.72 8.07
C VAL A 53 -4.21 -12.10 7.66
N GLU A 54 -5.06 -13.09 7.87
CA GLU A 54 -4.88 -14.43 7.32
C GLU A 54 -5.92 -14.69 6.25
N GLY A 55 -5.47 -15.14 5.07
CA GLY A 55 -6.35 -15.38 3.94
C GLY A 55 -5.67 -16.12 2.79
N MET A 56 -6.48 -16.73 1.93
CA MET A 56 -6.00 -17.47 0.76
C MET A 56 -5.74 -16.54 -0.41
N ALA A 57 -4.58 -16.65 -1.05
CA ALA A 57 -4.26 -15.86 -2.23
C ALA A 57 -4.97 -16.39 -3.47
N VAL A 58 -5.91 -15.61 -4.01
CA VAL A 58 -6.74 -15.99 -5.19
C VAL A 58 -6.27 -15.35 -6.49
N TRP A 59 -5.40 -14.35 -6.40
CA TRP A 59 -4.77 -13.72 -7.56
C TRP A 59 -3.48 -13.04 -7.13
N VAL A 60 -2.43 -13.20 -7.93
CA VAL A 60 -1.17 -12.47 -7.81
C VAL A 60 -0.88 -11.76 -9.12
N CYS A 61 -0.44 -10.51 -9.06
CA CYS A 61 -0.13 -9.73 -10.24
C CYS A 61 1.01 -10.39 -11.05
N PRO A 62 0.76 -10.86 -12.29
CA PRO A 62 1.73 -11.65 -13.04
C PRO A 62 2.92 -10.84 -13.55
N HIS A 63 2.76 -9.52 -13.70
CA HIS A 63 3.79 -8.67 -14.29
C HIS A 63 4.91 -8.31 -13.32
N MET A 64 4.56 -7.93 -12.08
CA MET A 64 5.52 -7.34 -11.15
C MET A 64 5.53 -7.98 -9.77
N GLY A 65 4.56 -8.85 -9.44
CA GLY A 65 4.42 -9.46 -8.11
C GLY A 65 4.08 -8.47 -7.00
N CYS A 66 3.80 -7.21 -7.34
CA CYS A 66 3.63 -6.13 -6.36
C CYS A 66 2.22 -6.10 -5.73
N LYS A 67 1.29 -6.95 -6.18
CA LYS A 67 -0.08 -7.00 -5.65
C LYS A 67 -0.59 -8.43 -5.59
N ALA A 68 -1.34 -8.73 -4.54
CA ALA A 68 -2.10 -9.97 -4.37
C ALA A 68 -3.54 -9.65 -3.96
N GLN A 69 -4.46 -10.57 -4.23
CA GLN A 69 -5.81 -10.56 -3.67
C GLN A 69 -5.98 -11.74 -2.74
N LEU A 70 -6.45 -11.46 -1.53
CA LEU A 70 -6.77 -12.47 -0.52
C LEU A 70 -8.29 -12.62 -0.38
N THR A 71 -8.75 -13.84 -0.15
CA THR A 71 -10.09 -14.13 0.41
C THR A 71 -9.94 -14.81 1.78
N ASP A 72 -11.03 -15.12 2.46
CA ASP A 72 -10.95 -15.93 3.68
C ASP A 72 -10.26 -17.27 3.41
N ALA A 73 -9.61 -17.84 4.42
CA ALA A 73 -8.81 -19.06 4.27
C ALA A 73 -9.61 -20.28 3.77
N ASP A 74 -10.93 -20.30 3.97
CA ASP A 74 -11.82 -21.35 3.47
C ASP A 74 -12.15 -21.23 1.96
N GLY A 75 -11.78 -20.12 1.32
CA GLY A 75 -12.06 -19.86 -0.09
C GLY A 75 -13.54 -19.61 -0.41
N ALA A 76 -14.44 -19.63 0.57
CA ALA A 76 -15.89 -19.57 0.36
C ALA A 76 -16.40 -18.13 0.20
N SER A 77 -15.68 -17.14 0.75
CA SER A 77 -16.06 -15.74 0.64
C SER A 77 -15.86 -15.20 -0.77
N LYS A 78 -16.85 -14.44 -1.26
CA LYS A 78 -16.76 -13.68 -2.52
C LYS A 78 -15.98 -12.38 -2.37
N GLN A 79 -15.72 -11.95 -1.13
CA GLN A 79 -15.03 -10.70 -0.86
C GLN A 79 -13.52 -10.90 -1.04
N LYS A 80 -12.88 -9.91 -1.67
CA LYS A 80 -11.45 -9.94 -1.94
C LYS A 80 -10.80 -8.70 -1.34
N LEU A 81 -9.71 -8.92 -0.62
CA LEU A 81 -8.87 -7.86 -0.07
C LEU A 81 -7.63 -7.69 -0.95
N LEU A 82 -7.39 -6.48 -1.44
CA LEU A 82 -6.18 -6.16 -2.18
C LEU A 82 -5.03 -5.93 -1.21
N VAL A 83 -3.90 -6.58 -1.44
CA VAL A 83 -2.65 -6.34 -0.73
C VAL A 83 -1.63 -5.83 -1.75
N SER A 84 -0.96 -4.73 -1.42
CA SER A 84 0.15 -4.19 -2.21
C SER A 84 1.46 -4.40 -1.47
N GLN A 85 2.52 -4.71 -2.20
CA GLN A 85 3.87 -4.82 -1.67
C GLN A 85 4.35 -3.44 -1.19
N GLY A 86 4.70 -3.32 0.09
CA GLY A 86 5.43 -2.16 0.62
C GLY A 86 6.94 -2.26 0.37
N ALA A 87 7.67 -1.17 0.63
CA ALA A 87 9.06 -1.02 0.23
C ALA A 87 10.03 -2.09 0.75
N LYS A 88 9.70 -2.74 1.88
CA LYS A 88 10.55 -3.75 2.55
C LYS A 88 9.96 -5.16 2.53
N MET A 89 8.83 -5.35 1.83
CA MET A 89 8.11 -6.61 1.77
C MET A 89 8.60 -7.42 0.57
N ASP A 90 8.79 -8.73 0.73
CA ASP A 90 9.06 -9.61 -0.40
C ASP A 90 7.90 -9.60 -1.40
N LYS A 91 8.24 -9.75 -2.69
CA LYS A 91 7.23 -9.82 -3.75
C LYS A 91 6.35 -11.04 -3.58
N PHE A 92 5.09 -10.92 -4.00
CA PHE A 92 4.24 -12.07 -4.19
C PHE A 92 4.65 -12.78 -5.48
N THR A 93 5.07 -14.03 -5.39
CA THR A 93 5.26 -14.89 -6.58
C THR A 93 3.92 -15.51 -6.97
N THR A 94 3.75 -15.82 -8.26
CA THR A 94 2.51 -16.46 -8.76
C THR A 94 2.28 -17.85 -8.16
N GLU A 95 3.36 -18.48 -7.67
CA GLU A 95 3.33 -19.77 -6.96
C GLU A 95 2.55 -19.71 -5.65
N LEU A 96 2.37 -18.52 -5.07
CA LEU A 96 1.59 -18.34 -3.84
C LEU A 96 0.08 -18.44 -4.08
N GLN A 97 -0.38 -18.49 -5.33
CA GLN A 97 -1.82 -18.60 -5.60
C GLN A 97 -2.36 -19.95 -5.12
N GLY A 98 -3.35 -19.91 -4.24
CA GLY A 98 -3.89 -21.08 -3.53
C GLY A 98 -3.32 -21.27 -2.13
N ASP A 99 -2.18 -20.64 -1.81
CA ASP A 99 -1.60 -20.70 -0.47
C ASP A 99 -2.39 -19.79 0.49
N THR A 100 -2.53 -20.23 1.74
CA THR A 100 -2.98 -19.38 2.84
C THR A 100 -1.80 -18.56 3.33
N LEU A 101 -1.95 -17.23 3.31
CA LEU A 101 -0.92 -16.28 3.70
C LEU A 101 -1.36 -15.53 4.94
N ARG A 102 -0.40 -15.26 5.82
CA ARG A 102 -0.50 -14.26 6.89
C ARG A 102 0.25 -13.01 6.45
N VAL A 103 -0.47 -11.90 6.28
CA VAL A 103 0.06 -10.62 5.82
C VAL A 103 -0.09 -9.59 6.92
N THR A 104 1.00 -8.89 7.25
CA THR A 104 0.99 -7.73 8.15
C THR A 104 1.23 -6.45 7.35
N GLY A 105 0.46 -5.41 7.62
CA GLY A 105 0.68 -4.09 7.03
C GLY A 105 -0.38 -3.08 7.42
N ILE A 106 -0.34 -1.90 6.80
CA ILE A 106 -1.24 -0.81 7.13
C ILE A 106 -2.53 -0.91 6.31
N PHE A 107 -3.68 -0.94 6.97
CA PHE A 107 -4.97 -0.97 6.31
C PHE A 107 -5.36 0.43 5.80
N ARG A 108 -5.66 0.53 4.52
CA ARG A 108 -5.98 1.77 3.82
C ARG A 108 -7.38 1.71 3.24
N GLU A 109 -8.05 2.84 3.24
CA GLU A 109 -9.30 3.05 2.54
C GLU A 109 -9.14 4.23 1.59
N ARG A 110 -9.47 4.02 0.32
CA ARG A 110 -9.66 5.08 -0.67
C ARG A 110 -11.15 5.27 -0.90
N ARG A 111 -11.64 6.46 -0.57
CA ARG A 111 -13.02 6.87 -0.80
C ARG A 111 -13.13 7.56 -2.16
N VAL A 112 -14.18 7.26 -2.91
CA VAL A 112 -14.49 7.89 -4.20
C VAL A 112 -15.88 8.46 -4.14
N THR A 113 -15.97 9.78 -4.24
CA THR A 113 -17.22 10.56 -4.20
C THR A 113 -17.74 10.82 -5.62
N ALA A 114 -18.94 11.41 -5.71
CA ALA A 114 -19.47 11.89 -7.00
C ALA A 114 -18.53 12.94 -7.63
N ALA A 115 -18.01 13.87 -6.83
CA ALA A 115 -17.10 14.91 -7.30
C ALA A 115 -15.80 14.33 -7.87
N ASP A 116 -15.26 13.27 -7.26
CA ASP A 116 -14.08 12.58 -7.78
C ASP A 116 -14.35 11.94 -9.15
N LEU A 117 -15.54 11.35 -9.33
CA LEU A 117 -15.95 10.77 -10.60
C LEU A 117 -16.16 11.84 -11.68
N ASP A 118 -16.71 13.00 -11.31
CA ASP A 118 -16.88 14.14 -12.21
C ASP A 118 -15.53 14.69 -12.68
N ALA A 119 -14.58 14.85 -11.75
CA ALA A 119 -13.21 15.27 -12.06
C ALA A 119 -12.51 14.26 -12.98
N GLN A 120 -12.65 12.95 -12.70
CA GLN A 120 -12.08 11.89 -13.53
C GLN A 120 -12.68 11.88 -14.95
N GLU A 121 -14.00 12.05 -15.08
CA GLU A 121 -14.67 12.12 -16.38
C GLU A 121 -14.21 13.36 -17.17
N ALA A 122 -14.11 14.51 -16.52
CA ALA A 122 -13.61 15.74 -17.13
C ALA A 122 -12.19 15.58 -17.65
N ALA A 123 -11.31 14.91 -16.89
CA ALA A 123 -9.93 14.63 -17.31
C ALA A 123 -9.84 13.65 -18.51
N ILE A 124 -10.77 12.70 -18.65
CA ILE A 124 -10.81 11.78 -19.81
C ILE A 124 -11.30 12.50 -21.06
N LYS A 125 -12.32 13.36 -20.91
CA LYS A 125 -12.90 14.15 -22.01
C LYS A 125 -11.96 15.24 -22.47
N ASN A 126 -11.28 15.88 -21.53
CA ASN A 126 -10.35 16.99 -21.75
C ASN A 126 -9.00 16.64 -21.11
N PRO A 127 -8.23 15.73 -21.73
CA PRO A 127 -6.92 15.39 -21.20
C PRO A 127 -6.05 16.65 -21.18
N PRO A 128 -5.25 16.86 -20.12
CA PRO A 128 -4.27 17.93 -20.14
C PRO A 128 -3.36 17.75 -21.38
N PRO A 129 -2.85 18.84 -21.97
CA PRO A 129 -1.84 18.71 -23.00
C PRO A 129 -0.72 17.80 -22.47
N ALA A 130 -0.26 16.86 -23.29
CA ALA A 130 0.82 15.96 -22.91
C ALA A 130 1.96 16.82 -22.35
N ALA A 131 2.26 16.66 -21.05
CA ALA A 131 3.35 17.37 -20.42
C ALA A 131 4.64 16.88 -21.08
N HIS A 132 5.13 17.65 -22.04
CA HIS A 132 6.45 17.45 -22.61
C HIS A 132 7.43 18.12 -21.66
N ASP A 133 8.13 17.35 -20.84
CA ASP A 133 9.29 17.87 -20.10
C ASP A 133 10.39 18.18 -21.12
N HIS A 134 10.48 19.45 -21.52
CA HIS A 134 11.62 19.96 -22.29
C HIS A 134 12.87 20.09 -21.39
N ALA A 135 13.33 18.98 -20.82
CA ALA A 135 14.65 18.92 -20.19
C ALA A 135 15.79 18.70 -21.22
N HIS A 136 15.44 18.46 -22.49
CA HIS A 136 16.39 18.31 -23.59
C HIS A 136 16.06 19.32 -24.71
N GLY A 137 16.53 20.55 -24.55
CA GLY A 137 16.50 21.58 -25.59
C GLY A 137 17.55 21.29 -26.67
N GLY A 138 17.14 20.68 -27.78
CA GLY A 138 17.94 20.45 -28.98
C GLY A 138 17.05 20.37 -30.23
N ALA A 139 17.57 20.80 -31.38
CA ALA A 139 16.87 20.92 -32.66
C ALA A 139 16.56 19.57 -33.36
N ASP A 140 16.77 18.46 -32.68
CA ASP A 140 16.69 17.09 -33.18
C ASP A 140 15.63 16.27 -32.42
N CYS A 141 14.39 16.79 -32.37
CA CYS A 141 13.24 16.08 -31.80
C CYS A 141 12.74 14.91 -32.67
N ALA A 142 13.41 14.56 -33.76
CA ALA A 142 12.93 13.59 -34.75
C ALA A 142 12.76 12.16 -34.19
N ASN A 143 13.49 11.80 -33.12
CA ASN A 143 13.56 10.43 -32.60
C ASN A 143 13.19 10.31 -31.11
N CYS A 144 12.42 11.25 -30.59
CA CYS A 144 11.97 11.22 -29.19
C CYS A 144 10.99 10.05 -28.98
N PRO A 145 11.17 9.20 -27.94
CA PRO A 145 10.25 8.10 -27.63
C PRO A 145 8.80 8.56 -27.41
N ASP A 146 8.60 9.84 -27.08
CA ASP A 146 7.28 10.45 -26.94
C ASP A 146 6.53 10.57 -28.29
N LYS A 147 7.24 10.66 -29.43
CA LYS A 147 6.60 10.52 -30.75
C LYS A 147 6.10 9.09 -31.01
N LYS A 148 6.69 8.06 -30.38
CA LYS A 148 6.14 6.69 -30.43
C LYS A 148 4.90 6.52 -29.54
N ALA A 149 4.82 7.25 -28.42
CA ALA A 149 3.58 7.33 -27.64
C ALA A 149 2.47 8.10 -28.39
N ALA A 150 2.83 9.10 -29.19
CA ALA A 150 1.93 9.78 -30.12
C ALA A 150 1.47 8.91 -31.30
N ALA A 151 2.10 7.74 -31.51
CA ALA A 151 1.67 6.70 -32.45
C ALA A 151 0.83 5.61 -31.76
N ALA A 152 0.24 5.89 -30.59
CA ALA A 152 -0.84 5.06 -30.08
C ALA A 152 -1.96 5.04 -31.13
N ASP A 153 -2.30 3.84 -31.60
CA ASP A 153 -3.39 3.59 -32.53
C ASP A 153 -4.64 4.40 -32.09
N PRO A 154 -5.11 5.37 -32.90
CA PRO A 154 -6.17 6.28 -32.51
C PRO A 154 -7.48 5.54 -32.20
N GLU A 155 -7.71 4.37 -32.82
CA GLU A 155 -8.84 3.51 -32.51
C GLU A 155 -8.69 2.91 -31.11
N LYS A 156 -7.50 2.40 -30.77
CA LYS A 156 -7.23 1.87 -29.42
C LYS A 156 -7.33 2.97 -28.36
N ALA A 157 -6.86 4.18 -28.66
CA ALA A 157 -6.97 5.31 -27.76
C ALA A 157 -8.44 5.73 -27.55
N ALA A 158 -9.24 5.77 -28.61
CA ALA A 158 -10.68 6.04 -28.51
C ALA A 158 -11.40 4.97 -27.68
N LYS A 159 -11.13 3.69 -27.96
CA LYS A 159 -11.69 2.56 -27.21
C LYS A 159 -11.27 2.55 -25.74
N ALA A 160 -10.02 2.92 -25.43
CA ALA A 160 -9.56 3.05 -24.06
C ALA A 160 -10.33 4.14 -23.30
N ARG A 161 -10.56 5.30 -23.93
CA ARG A 161 -11.39 6.37 -23.35
C ARG A 161 -12.82 5.92 -23.13
N GLU A 162 -13.43 5.25 -24.11
CA GLU A 162 -14.78 4.68 -23.98
C GLU A 162 -14.87 3.71 -22.79
N ASN A 163 -13.91 2.79 -22.68
CA ASN A 163 -13.84 1.85 -21.56
C ASN A 163 -13.71 2.57 -20.20
N GLN A 164 -12.92 3.63 -20.11
CA GLN A 164 -12.78 4.42 -18.89
C GLN A 164 -14.09 5.14 -18.51
N LEU A 165 -14.78 5.73 -19.49
CA LEU A 165 -16.09 6.36 -19.27
C LEU A 165 -17.16 5.34 -18.85
N ALA A 166 -17.15 4.15 -19.47
CA ALA A 166 -18.04 3.06 -19.07
C ALA A 166 -17.76 2.57 -17.64
N GLN A 167 -16.49 2.55 -17.22
CA GLN A 167 -16.13 2.25 -15.83
C GLN A 167 -16.64 3.31 -14.86
N ILE A 168 -16.54 4.59 -15.20
CA ILE A 168 -17.10 5.69 -14.39
C ILE A 168 -18.62 5.55 -14.27
N ALA A 169 -19.32 5.23 -15.37
CA ALA A 169 -20.76 5.00 -15.35
C ALA A 169 -21.14 3.87 -14.37
N LYS A 170 -20.43 2.74 -14.41
CA LYS A 170 -20.61 1.64 -13.44
C LYS A 170 -20.33 2.09 -12.00
N GLN A 171 -19.30 2.91 -11.79
CA GLN A 171 -19.02 3.47 -10.46
C GLN A 171 -20.14 4.37 -9.97
N ARG A 172 -20.76 5.18 -10.83
CA ARG A 172 -21.94 5.98 -10.48
C ARG A 172 -23.14 5.11 -10.12
N GLU A 173 -23.38 4.02 -10.84
CA GLU A 173 -24.44 3.06 -10.48
C GLU A 173 -24.19 2.43 -9.10
N MET A 174 -22.95 2.05 -8.80
CA MET A 174 -22.59 1.55 -7.48
C MET A 174 -22.74 2.64 -6.41
N LEU A 175 -22.39 3.88 -6.72
CA LEU A 175 -22.49 5.01 -5.81
C LEU A 175 -23.95 5.32 -5.47
N ALA A 176 -24.85 5.26 -6.45
CA ALA A 176 -26.29 5.43 -6.26
C ALA A 176 -26.91 4.36 -5.35
N LYS A 177 -26.30 3.17 -5.30
CA LYS A 177 -26.70 2.07 -4.40
C LYS A 177 -26.02 2.17 -3.02
N SER A 178 -25.01 3.03 -2.87
CA SER A 178 -24.29 3.23 -1.62
C SER A 178 -25.04 4.21 -0.72
N SER A 179 -25.31 3.82 0.52
CA SER A 179 -25.89 4.70 1.54
C SER A 179 -24.87 5.67 2.15
N LYS A 180 -23.58 5.50 1.88
CA LYS A 180 -22.49 6.30 2.51
C LYS A 180 -22.14 7.58 1.74
N GLY A 181 -22.68 7.78 0.53
CA GLY A 181 -22.32 8.92 -0.33
C GLY A 181 -20.95 8.82 -0.99
N TYR A 182 -20.25 7.69 -0.83
CA TYR A 182 -18.99 7.37 -1.50
C TYR A 182 -18.88 5.86 -1.76
N LEU A 183 -17.98 5.48 -2.68
CA LEU A 183 -17.48 4.12 -2.84
C LEU A 183 -16.23 3.93 -1.99
N SER A 184 -16.17 2.81 -1.26
CA SER A 184 -15.02 2.44 -0.43
C SER A 184 -14.18 1.39 -1.15
N PHE A 185 -12.90 1.70 -1.36
CA PHE A 185 -11.91 0.76 -1.88
C PHE A 185 -10.85 0.54 -0.81
N VAL A 186 -10.79 -0.67 -0.27
CA VAL A 186 -9.85 -0.99 0.82
C VAL A 186 -8.69 -1.84 0.33
N SER A 187 -7.54 -1.65 0.97
CA SER A 187 -6.32 -2.40 0.68
C SER A 187 -5.39 -2.47 1.89
N ILE A 188 -4.45 -3.40 1.89
CA ILE A 188 -3.31 -3.39 2.79
C ILE A 188 -2.06 -2.93 2.04
N GLU A 189 -1.37 -1.94 2.59
CA GLU A 189 0.03 -1.66 2.27
C GLU A 189 0.89 -2.62 3.10
N GLY A 190 1.33 -3.70 2.48
CA GLY A 190 1.97 -4.82 3.16
C GLY A 190 3.41 -4.51 3.56
N GLU A 191 3.79 -4.97 4.75
CA GLU A 191 5.13 -4.81 5.30
C GLU A 191 5.87 -6.15 5.33
N LYS A 192 5.16 -7.22 5.67
CA LYS A 192 5.68 -8.60 5.69
C LYS A 192 4.58 -9.60 5.40
N TRP A 193 4.96 -10.79 4.93
CA TRP A 193 4.06 -11.93 4.80
C TRP A 193 4.77 -13.24 5.10
N ALA A 194 4.00 -14.25 5.49
CA ALA A 194 4.44 -15.63 5.63
C ALA A 194 3.32 -16.56 5.17
N ARG A 195 3.65 -17.80 4.81
CA ARG A 195 2.64 -18.86 4.67
C ARG A 195 2.07 -19.17 6.06
N ALA A 196 0.76 -19.36 6.15
CA ALA A 196 0.16 -19.90 7.36
C ALA A 196 0.49 -21.41 7.45
N GLU A 197 0.82 -21.86 8.65
CA GLU A 197 1.04 -23.29 8.96
C GLU A 197 -0.27 -24.04 9.19
#